data_AF-A0A5C8C2Z0-F1
#
_entry.id   AF-A0A5C8C2Z0-F1
#
_cell.length_a   1.000
_cell.length_b   1.000
_cell.length_c   1.000
_cell.angle_alpha   90.00
_cell.angle_beta   90.00
_cell.angle_gamma   90.00
#
_symmetry.space_group_name_H-M   'P 1'
#
loop_
_entity.id
_entity.type
_entity.pdbx_description
1 polymer ?
#
loop_
_entity_poly.entity_id
_entity_poly.type
_entity_poly.pdbx_seq_one_letter_code
_entity_poly.pdbx_strand_id
1 'polypeptide(L)'
;GIDTYFADPYKSIQRARNENTNGLIRYEEHCSVKPKSSSFDDLSHEQIQQIEDALNNRPRKSLGWLTPNEVMASFYTVALAA
;
A
#
# COMPACT_ATOMS: atom_id res chain seq x y z
N GLY A 1 15.09 -13.55 -14.38
CA GLY A 1 13.64 -13.65 -14.10
C GLY A 1 13.42 -13.37 -12.62
N ILE A 2 12.17 -13.16 -12.20
CA ILE A 2 11.80 -12.94 -10.78
C ILE A 2 11.03 -14.18 -10.31
N ASP A 3 11.31 -14.65 -9.10
CA ASP A 3 10.58 -15.76 -8.49
C ASP A 3 9.10 -15.39 -8.33
N THR A 4 8.21 -16.28 -8.75
CA THR A 4 6.76 -16.03 -8.75
C THR A 4 6.06 -17.04 -7.85
N TYR A 5 5.18 -16.54 -6.97
CA TYR A 5 4.46 -17.34 -5.99
C TYR A 5 2.94 -17.10 -6.15
N PHE A 6 2.14 -18.16 -5.99
CA PHE A 6 0.68 -18.10 -6.05
C PHE A 6 0.06 -18.56 -4.72
N ALA A 7 -1.10 -18.00 -4.39
CA ALA A 7 -1.91 -18.51 -3.28
C ALA A 7 -2.58 -19.83 -3.69
N ASP A 8 -2.74 -20.73 -2.71
CA ASP A 8 -3.51 -21.95 -2.87
C ASP A 8 -4.98 -21.65 -3.18
N PRO A 9 -5.66 -22.51 -3.95
CA PRO A 9 -7.09 -22.39 -4.18
C PRO A 9 -7.87 -22.30 -2.86
N TYR A 10 -8.85 -21.38 -2.82
CA TYR A 10 -9.74 -21.16 -1.68
C TYR A 10 -9.07 -20.76 -0.35
N LYS A 11 -7.80 -20.35 -0.36
CA LYS A 11 -7.10 -19.84 0.84
C LYS A 11 -6.90 -18.33 0.80
N SER A 12 -7.98 -17.57 0.97
CA SER A 12 -7.95 -16.10 1.00
C SER A 12 -6.97 -15.53 2.04
N ILE A 13 -6.74 -16.25 3.15
CA ILE A 13 -5.80 -15.84 4.21
C ILE A 13 -4.37 -15.63 3.72
N GLN A 14 -3.94 -16.31 2.65
CA GLN A 14 -2.60 -16.13 2.07
C GLN A 14 -2.45 -14.78 1.34
N ARG A 15 -3.55 -14.04 1.17
CA ARG A 15 -3.61 -12.70 0.56
C ARG A 15 -4.05 -11.62 1.53
N ALA A 16 -4.12 -11.92 2.84
CA ALA A 16 -4.68 -11.00 3.84
C ALA A 16 -4.04 -9.60 3.81
N ARG A 17 -2.71 -9.51 3.59
CA ARG A 17 -2.00 -8.23 3.46
C ARG A 17 -2.42 -7.45 2.22
N ASN A 18 -2.57 -8.13 1.08
CA ASN A 18 -2.96 -7.50 -0.19
C ASN A 18 -4.39 -6.97 -0.10
N GLU A 19 -5.29 -7.75 0.49
CA GLU A 19 -6.69 -7.34 0.72
C GLU A 19 -6.78 -6.13 1.65
N ASN A 20 -5.98 -6.10 2.72
CA ASN A 20 -5.88 -4.95 3.61
C ASN A 20 -5.37 -3.69 2.88
N THR A 21 -4.32 -3.80 2.06
CA THR A 21 -3.79 -2.68 1.28
C THR A 21 -4.80 -2.16 0.27
N ASN A 22 -5.53 -3.05 -0.42
CA ASN A 22 -6.59 -2.65 -1.36
C ASN A 22 -7.72 -1.87 -0.67
N GLY A 23 -8.07 -2.25 0.57
CA GLY A 23 -9.03 -1.50 1.38
C GLY A 23 -8.55 -0.09 1.72
N LEU A 24 -7.25 0.08 2.01
CA LEU A 24 -6.66 1.40 2.29
C LEU A 24 -6.63 2.27 1.03
N ILE A 25 -6.26 1.74 -0.13
CA ILE A 25 -6.28 2.47 -1.41
C ILE A 25 -7.68 3.06 -1.68
N ARG A 26 -8.72 2.25 -1.48
CA ARG A 26 -10.11 2.71 -1.64
C ARG A 26 -10.53 3.73 -0.58
N TYR A 27 -9.98 3.65 0.63
CA TYR A 27 -10.24 4.63 1.67
C TYR A 27 -9.61 5.99 1.34
N GLU A 28 -8.35 6.02 0.91
CA GLU A 28 -7.67 7.26 0.54
C GLU A 28 -8.31 7.91 -0.70
N GLU A 29 -8.68 7.12 -1.70
CA GLU A 29 -9.42 7.60 -2.87
C GLU A 29 -10.78 8.22 -2.47
N HIS A 30 -11.51 7.54 -1.59
CA HIS A 30 -12.80 8.03 -1.07
C HIS A 30 -12.66 9.33 -0.28
N CYS A 31 -11.67 9.39 0.63
CA CYS A 31 -11.40 10.58 1.43
C CYS A 31 -10.92 11.78 0.61
N SER A 32 -10.25 11.53 -0.52
CA SER A 32 -9.67 12.59 -1.33
C SER A 32 -10.70 13.33 -2.17
N VAL A 33 -11.66 12.63 -2.80
CA VAL A 33 -12.56 13.30 -3.78
C VAL A 33 -13.84 12.55 -4.19
N LYS A 34 -14.00 11.24 -3.93
CA LYS A 34 -15.04 10.43 -4.59
C LYS A 34 -15.93 9.65 -3.62
N PRO A 35 -17.21 9.38 -3.93
CA PRO A 35 -18.07 8.53 -3.11
C PRO A 35 -17.63 7.06 -3.12
N LYS A 36 -17.95 6.33 -2.04
CA LYS A 36 -17.59 4.92 -1.86
C LYS A 36 -18.19 4.11 -3.00
N SER A 37 -17.36 3.31 -3.69
CA SER A 37 -17.68 2.53 -4.91
C SER A 37 -17.45 3.23 -6.27
N SER A 38 -16.63 4.28 -6.30
CA SER A 38 -16.24 4.92 -7.56
C SER A 38 -15.26 4.09 -8.39
N SER A 39 -15.31 4.24 -9.71
CA SER A 39 -14.32 3.64 -10.62
C SER A 39 -12.98 4.37 -10.53
N PHE A 40 -11.91 3.59 -10.71
CA PHE A 40 -10.53 4.08 -10.83
C PHE A 40 -10.20 4.57 -12.25
N ASP A 41 -11.07 4.33 -13.24
CA ASP A 41 -10.80 4.62 -14.65
C ASP A 41 -10.50 6.10 -14.92
N ASP A 42 -11.08 7.00 -14.12
CA ASP A 42 -10.92 8.46 -14.28
C ASP A 42 -9.86 9.07 -13.35
N LEU A 43 -9.02 8.26 -12.70
CA LEU A 43 -7.98 8.81 -11.83
C LEU A 43 -6.85 9.44 -12.66
N SER A 44 -6.56 10.71 -12.38
CA SER A 44 -5.38 11.36 -12.93
C SER A 44 -4.11 10.80 -12.28
N HIS A 45 -2.97 10.92 -12.98
CA HIS A 45 -1.67 10.54 -12.40
C HIS A 45 -1.37 11.30 -11.10
N GLU A 46 -1.78 12.57 -11.01
CA GLU A 46 -1.61 13.37 -9.79
C GLU A 46 -2.42 12.80 -8.62
N GLN A 47 -3.65 12.37 -8.86
CA GLN A 47 -4.48 11.73 -7.83
C GLN A 47 -3.90 10.38 -7.39
N ILE A 48 -3.36 9.61 -8.33
CA ILE A 48 -2.67 8.35 -8.00
C ILE A 48 -1.46 8.64 -7.11
N GLN A 49 -0.64 9.63 -7.48
CA GLN A 49 0.53 10.02 -6.69
C GLN A 49 0.14 10.50 -5.29
N GLN A 50 -0.93 11.30 -5.16
CA GLN A 50 -1.45 11.72 -3.85
C GLN A 50 -1.87 10.54 -2.98
N ILE A 51 -2.52 9.53 -3.56
CA ILE A 51 -2.90 8.30 -2.86
C ILE A 51 -1.64 7.53 -2.42
N GLU A 52 -0.64 7.39 -3.30
CA GLU A 52 0.63 6.74 -2.98
C GLU A 52 1.35 7.45 -1.82
N ASP A 53 1.47 8.78 -1.91
CA ASP A 53 2.10 9.62 -0.89
C ASP A 53 1.37 9.50 0.45
N ALA A 54 0.03 9.54 0.45
CA ALA A 54 -0.76 9.34 1.65
C ALA A 54 -0.51 7.96 2.27
N LEU A 55 -0.53 6.89 1.47
CA LEU A 55 -0.34 5.51 1.95
C LEU A 55 1.06 5.24 2.47
N ASN A 56 2.08 5.85 1.85
CA ASN A 56 3.48 5.66 2.20
C ASN A 56 3.92 6.51 3.40
N ASN A 57 3.21 7.61 3.66
CA ASN A 57 3.41 8.46 4.85
C ASN A 57 2.40 8.18 5.98
N ARG A 58 1.51 7.20 5.81
CA ARG A 58 0.55 6.79 6.84
C ARG A 58 1.20 5.90 7.91
N PRO A 59 1.21 6.28 9.20
CA PRO A 59 1.67 5.44 10.29
C PRO A 59 0.91 4.11 10.36
N ARG A 60 1.61 2.98 10.48
CA ARG A 60 0.98 1.65 10.57
C ARG A 60 1.29 0.98 11.90
N LYS A 61 0.25 0.51 12.59
CA LYS A 61 0.40 -0.28 13.84
C LYS A 61 1.29 -1.51 13.66
N SER A 62 1.23 -2.18 12.49
CA SER A 62 2.09 -3.32 12.16
C SER A 62 3.58 -2.98 12.05
N LEU A 63 3.92 -1.71 11.89
CA LEU A 63 5.29 -1.20 11.80
C LEU A 63 5.71 -0.47 13.08
N GLY A 64 5.02 -0.72 14.21
CA GLY A 64 5.31 0.00 15.45
C GLY A 64 4.95 1.49 15.39
N TRP A 65 3.94 1.84 14.58
CA TRP A 65 3.52 3.22 14.30
C TRP A 65 4.48 4.06 13.46
N LEU A 66 5.48 3.43 12.84
CA LEU A 66 6.25 4.06 11.78
C LEU A 66 5.49 4.05 10.45
N THR A 67 5.88 4.95 9.56
CA THR A 67 5.42 5.00 8.17
C THR A 67 6.21 4.00 7.32
N PRO A 68 5.62 3.48 6.22
CA PRO A 68 6.36 2.68 5.25
C PRO A 68 7.64 3.36 4.75
N ASN A 69 7.62 4.66 4.50
CA ASN A 69 8.79 5.42 4.07
C ASN A 69 9.92 5.42 5.10
N GLU A 70 9.61 5.66 6.38
CA GLU A 70 10.61 5.64 7.47
C GLU A 70 11.26 4.26 7.61
N VAL A 71 10.43 3.21 7.57
CA VAL A 71 10.92 1.83 7.64
C VAL A 71 11.82 1.51 6.45
N MET A 72 11.40 1.88 5.24
CA MET A 72 12.18 1.61 4.03
C MET A 72 13.52 2.36 4.03
N ALA A 73 13.54 3.62 4.46
CA ALA A 73 14.76 4.41 4.61
C ALA A 73 15.75 3.74 5.58
N SER A 74 15.26 3.16 6.67
CA SER A 74 16.11 2.43 7.62
C SER A 74 16.77 1.18 7.00
N PHE A 75 16.05 0.43 6.17
CA PHE A 75 16.59 -0.75 5.50
C PHE A 75 17.72 -0.42 4.52
N TYR A 76 17.57 0.64 3.73
CA TYR A 76 18.62 1.07 2.79
C TYR A 76 19.88 1.56 3.51
N THR A 77 19.74 2.19 4.67
CA THR A 77 20.88 2.65 5.47
C THR A 77 21.72 1.48 5.97
N VAL A 78 21.07 0.40 6.40
CA VAL A 78 21.76 -0.83 6.84
C VAL A 78 22.40 -1.56 5.66
N ALA A 79 21.74 -1.59 4.50
CA ALA A 79 22.26 -2.25 3.30
C ALA A 79 23.47 -1.52 2.66
N LEU A 80 23.59 -0.20 2.84
CA LEU A 80 24.74 0.59 2.39
C LEU A 80 25.95 0.51 3.33
N ALA A 81 25.73 0.11 4.59
CA ALA A 81 26.78 -0.01 5.61
C ALA A 81 27.38 -1.43 5.71
N ALA A 82 26.88 -2.38 4.92
CA ALA A 82 27.27 -3.79 4.92
C ALA A 82 28.10 -4.17 3.69
#